data_AF-A0A9Q9M521-F1
#
_entry.id   AF-A0A9Q9M521-F1
#
_cell.length_a   1.000
_cell.length_b   1.000
_cell.length_c   1.000
_cell.angle_alpha   90.00
_cell.angle_beta   90.00
_cell.angle_gamma   90.00
#
_symmetry.space_group_name_H-M   'P 1'
#
loop_
_entity.id
_entity.type
_entity.pdbx_description
1 polymer ?
#
loop_
_entity_poly.entity_id
_entity_poly.type
_entity_poly.pdbx_seq_one_letter_code
_entity_poly.pdbx_strand_id
1 'polypeptide(L)'
;MTDDIRTAERLLEDLRNAIARLALELDCRDEGDLVRLRLVLAGRPPPIAFPDNVTCGIRPLTHENTAGFNATAFFEGESASLELGKLALGDLTRWLGVRLRHEPTGTQLHFTLGARLVGLPDGRDAAVLRAMIANSENFFRYLSLLLGTLGEGLFGTESTGEGQWVRQLGQPGASLLEPLVRALCQGGPELEQIDRLIKRLEDPSGGASVVPGEFLELWESFARFVKTTTNKKKKGRTS
;
A
#
# COMPACT_ATOMS: atom_id res chain seq x y z
N MET A 1 -4.54 35.92 26.17
CA MET A 1 -5.24 34.69 25.74
C MET A 1 -5.36 34.60 24.22
N THR A 2 -6.07 35.48 23.49
CA THR A 2 -6.12 35.42 22.01
C THR A 2 -4.78 35.75 21.34
N ASP A 3 -4.01 36.68 21.93
CA ASP A 3 -2.70 37.08 21.40
C ASP A 3 -1.62 35.99 21.63
N ASP A 4 -1.72 35.26 22.75
CA ASP A 4 -0.84 34.13 23.06
C ASP A 4 -1.06 32.96 22.09
N ILE A 5 -2.31 32.69 21.70
CA ILE A 5 -2.64 31.65 20.72
C ILE A 5 -2.08 32.01 19.34
N ARG A 6 -2.27 33.25 18.88
CA ARG A 6 -1.73 33.71 17.58
C ARG A 6 -0.20 33.66 17.54
N THR A 7 0.44 34.03 18.65
CA THR A 7 1.90 33.94 18.79
C THR A 7 2.36 32.48 18.72
N ALA A 8 1.65 31.56 19.40
CA ALA A 8 1.93 30.14 19.31
C ALA A 8 1.73 29.60 17.88
N GLU A 9 0.64 29.94 17.20
CA GLU A 9 0.37 29.53 15.81
C GLU A 9 1.50 29.97 14.86
N ARG A 10 1.94 31.22 14.97
CA ARG A 10 3.04 31.75 14.16
C ARG A 10 4.34 30.99 14.42
N LEU A 11 4.63 30.69 15.68
CA LEU A 11 5.81 29.93 16.07
C LEU A 11 5.79 28.50 15.49
N LEU A 12 4.66 27.81 15.56
CA LEU A 12 4.52 26.47 14.96
C LEU A 12 4.63 26.51 13.43
N GLU A 13 4.12 27.56 12.80
CA GLU A 13 4.19 27.77 11.35
C GLU A 13 5.63 28.04 10.88
N ASP A 14 6.40 28.83 11.64
CA ASP A 14 7.83 29.05 11.37
C ASP A 14 8.62 27.74 11.48
N LEU A 15 8.35 26.93 12.51
CA LEU A 15 8.94 25.59 12.66
C LEU A 15 8.55 24.66 11.51
N ARG A 16 7.27 24.64 11.11
CA ARG A 16 6.82 23.86 9.94
C ARG A 16 7.62 24.22 8.70
N ASN A 17 7.78 25.51 8.43
CA ASN A 17 8.50 25.99 7.25
C ASN A 17 9.99 25.67 7.30
N ALA A 18 10.61 25.67 8.49
CA ALA A 18 11.98 25.22 8.67
C ALA A 18 12.12 23.70 8.39
N ILE A 19 11.26 22.88 8.99
CA ILE A 19 11.26 21.41 8.81
C ILE A 19 10.99 21.05 7.34
N ALA A 20 10.05 21.72 6.68
CA ALA A 20 9.67 21.43 5.30
C ALA A 20 10.79 21.68 4.27
N ARG A 21 11.83 22.43 4.63
CA ARG A 21 13.01 22.66 3.78
C ARG A 21 14.05 21.53 3.87
N LEU A 22 13.90 20.63 4.84
CA LEU A 22 14.81 19.52 5.03
C LEU A 22 14.56 18.42 4.00
N ALA A 23 15.64 17.86 3.47
CA ALA A 23 15.58 16.68 2.62
C ALA A 23 15.56 15.43 3.51
N LEU A 24 14.37 14.86 3.71
CA LEU A 24 14.18 13.66 4.52
C LEU A 24 14.41 12.39 3.69
N GLU A 25 15.14 11.45 4.26
CA GLU A 25 15.30 10.10 3.73
C GLU A 25 14.79 9.08 4.73
N LEU A 26 14.03 8.11 4.22
CA LEU A 26 13.53 6.99 4.99
C LEU A 26 14.32 5.75 4.54
N ASP A 27 15.28 5.38 5.37
CA ASP A 27 16.05 4.16 5.20
C ASP A 27 15.18 2.97 5.56
N CYS A 28 14.92 2.14 4.56
CA CYS A 28 14.19 0.89 4.67
C CYS A 28 15.22 -0.25 4.80
N ARG A 29 15.09 -1.07 5.85
CA ARG A 29 15.88 -2.29 6.02
C ARG A 29 14.95 -3.48 6.12
N ASP A 30 15.15 -4.43 5.22
CA ASP A 30 14.43 -5.71 5.21
C ASP A 30 14.77 -6.51 6.47
N GLU A 31 13.74 -6.96 7.20
CA GLU A 31 13.84 -7.87 8.35
C GLU A 31 12.84 -9.04 8.20
N GLY A 32 12.71 -9.59 6.98
CA GLY A 32 11.82 -10.70 6.67
C GLY A 32 10.41 -10.19 6.35
N ASP A 33 9.45 -10.45 7.23
CA ASP A 33 8.05 -10.07 6.99
C ASP A 33 7.78 -8.56 7.17
N LEU A 34 8.67 -7.88 7.88
CA LEU A 34 8.57 -6.46 8.18
C LEU A 34 9.81 -5.72 7.71
N VAL A 35 9.62 -4.44 7.39
CA VAL A 35 10.67 -3.50 7.03
C VAL A 35 10.85 -2.51 8.16
N ARG A 36 12.07 -2.47 8.72
CA ARG A 36 12.45 -1.47 9.72
C ARG A 36 12.67 -0.13 9.05
N LEU A 37 12.16 0.93 9.67
CA LEU A 37 12.23 2.29 9.15
C LEU A 37 13.07 3.18 10.03
N ARG A 38 14.06 3.82 9.41
CA ARG A 38 14.90 4.83 10.05
C ARG A 38 14.84 6.11 9.24
N LEU A 39 14.53 7.21 9.91
CA LEU A 39 14.56 8.54 9.33
C LEU A 39 15.97 9.13 9.47
N VAL A 40 16.48 9.66 8.37
CA VAL A 40 17.75 10.39 8.31
C VAL A 40 17.58 11.67 7.47
N LEU A 41 18.51 12.62 7.64
CA LEU A 41 18.58 13.83 6.81
C LEU A 41 19.57 13.60 5.68
N ALA A 42 19.19 13.95 4.46
CA ALA A 42 20.13 14.00 3.35
C ALA A 42 21.10 15.17 3.57
N GLY A 43 22.40 14.86 3.60
CA GLY A 43 23.44 15.86 3.86
C GLY A 43 23.52 16.26 5.33
N ARG A 44 23.93 17.51 5.58
CA ARG A 44 24.12 18.04 6.95
C ARG A 44 23.53 19.45 7.07
N PRO A 45 22.19 19.58 7.06
CA PRO A 45 21.54 20.88 7.24
C PRO A 45 21.81 21.44 8.65
N PRO A 46 21.67 22.76 8.85
CA PRO A 46 21.76 23.33 10.19
C PRO A 46 20.64 22.79 11.09
N PRO A 47 20.90 22.60 12.39
CA PRO A 47 19.90 22.14 13.33
C PRO A 47 18.78 23.18 13.48
N ILE A 48 17.56 22.69 13.72
CA ILE A 48 16.40 23.52 14.02
C ILE A 48 16.27 23.60 15.53
N ALA A 49 16.34 24.80 16.10
CA ALA A 49 16.13 24.99 17.53
C ALA A 49 14.64 24.88 17.88
N PHE A 50 14.29 24.01 18.83
CA PHE A 50 12.95 23.96 19.38
C PHE A 50 12.90 24.71 20.71
N PRO A 51 11.89 25.56 20.92
CA PRO A 51 11.61 26.09 22.25
C PRO A 51 11.21 24.95 23.20
N ASP A 52 11.60 25.04 24.49
CA ASP A 52 11.31 24.02 25.52
C ASP A 52 9.82 23.68 25.68
N ASN A 53 8.96 24.58 25.23
CA ASN A 53 7.51 24.47 25.33
C ASN A 53 6.85 23.92 24.05
N VAL A 54 7.65 23.45 23.08
CA VAL A 54 7.15 22.83 21.84
C VAL A 54 7.65 21.40 21.70
N THR A 55 6.72 20.50 21.40
CA THR A 55 7.01 19.10 21.10
C THR A 55 6.77 18.79 19.62
N CYS A 56 7.64 17.96 19.04
CA CYS A 56 7.52 17.49 17.66
C CYS A 56 7.38 15.97 17.61
N GLY A 57 6.28 15.49 17.06
CA GLY A 57 6.06 14.07 16.76
C GLY A 57 6.09 13.81 15.26
N ILE A 58 6.75 12.75 14.81
CA ILE A 58 6.74 12.30 13.42
C ILE A 58 6.38 10.82 13.31
N ARG A 59 5.69 10.43 12.24
CA ARG A 59 5.33 9.03 11.98
C ARG A 59 5.17 8.76 10.49
N PRO A 60 5.38 7.52 10.03
CA PRO A 60 4.82 7.08 8.76
C PRO A 60 3.30 7.19 8.79
N LEU A 61 2.69 7.63 7.68
CA LEU A 61 1.25 7.94 7.67
C LEU A 61 0.36 6.71 7.92
N THR A 62 0.85 5.53 7.51
CA THR A 62 0.23 4.22 7.63
C THR A 62 0.52 3.52 8.96
N HIS A 63 1.39 4.09 9.80
CA HIS A 63 1.75 3.49 11.08
C HIS A 63 0.62 3.69 12.12
N GLU A 64 0.31 2.66 12.90
CA GLU A 64 -0.78 2.65 13.89
C GLU A 64 -0.59 3.66 15.03
N ASN A 65 0.67 3.88 15.44
CA ASN A 65 1.03 4.93 16.41
C ASN A 65 0.70 6.35 15.92
N THR A 66 -0.52 6.81 16.21
CA THR A 66 -1.00 8.17 15.90
C THR A 66 -0.30 9.26 16.73
N ALA A 67 0.23 8.90 17.90
CA ALA A 67 1.03 9.78 18.75
C ALA A 67 2.48 9.98 18.24
N GLY A 68 2.88 9.24 17.21
CA GLY A 68 4.20 9.37 16.56
C GLY A 68 5.40 9.19 17.49
N PHE A 69 6.59 9.37 16.92
CA PHE A 69 7.87 9.30 17.59
C PHE A 69 8.37 10.71 17.84
N ASN A 70 8.93 10.98 19.03
CA ASN A 70 9.50 12.29 19.34
C ASN A 70 10.69 12.56 18.40
N ALA A 71 10.60 13.66 17.66
CA ALA A 71 11.57 14.05 16.64
C ALA A 71 12.35 15.32 17.00
N THR A 72 12.16 15.90 18.19
CA THR A 72 12.81 17.16 18.59
C THR A 72 14.34 17.01 18.56
N ALA A 73 14.89 16.04 19.30
CA ALA A 73 16.34 15.76 19.33
C ALA A 73 16.94 15.40 17.95
N PHE A 74 16.13 14.83 17.05
CA PHE A 74 16.54 14.54 15.68
C PHE A 74 16.70 15.82 14.84
N PHE A 75 15.73 16.73 14.89
CA PHE A 75 15.78 17.99 14.17
C PHE A 75 16.77 19.00 14.77
N GLU A 76 17.03 18.92 16.08
CA GLU A 76 18.07 19.68 16.78
C GLU A 76 19.49 19.17 16.49
N GLY A 77 19.62 18.04 15.79
CA GLY A 77 20.91 17.46 15.41
C GLY A 77 21.63 16.76 16.56
N GLU A 78 20.98 16.55 17.70
CA GLU A 78 21.50 15.73 18.80
C GLU A 78 21.53 14.24 18.45
N SER A 79 20.58 13.81 17.60
CA SER A 79 20.49 12.45 17.08
C SER A 79 20.64 12.44 15.56
N ALA A 80 21.57 11.63 15.04
CA ALA A 80 21.80 11.52 13.59
C ALA A 80 20.68 10.80 12.83
N SER A 81 19.86 10.01 13.54
CA SER A 81 18.76 9.24 12.96
C SER A 81 17.65 9.01 13.97
N LEU A 82 16.43 8.79 13.48
CA LEU A 82 15.27 8.46 14.30
C LEU A 82 14.63 7.15 13.84
N GLU A 83 14.46 6.18 14.75
CA GLU A 83 13.76 4.93 14.46
C GLU A 83 12.25 5.18 14.44
N LEU A 84 11.58 4.76 13.36
CA LEU A 84 10.14 4.94 13.13
C LEU A 84 9.36 3.62 13.18
N GLY A 85 9.93 2.61 13.83
CA GLY A 85 9.33 1.29 13.99
C GLY A 85 9.52 0.39 12.77
N LYS A 86 8.58 -0.56 12.62
CA LYS A 86 8.57 -1.54 11.54
C LYS A 86 7.20 -1.56 10.89
N LEU A 87 7.15 -1.75 9.58
CA LEU A 87 5.91 -1.85 8.82
C LEU A 87 5.99 -2.99 7.82
N ALA A 88 4.84 -3.58 7.47
CA ALA A 88 4.78 -4.50 6.34
C ALA A 88 5.16 -3.76 5.05
N LEU A 89 5.76 -4.47 4.09
CA LEU A 89 6.22 -3.87 2.83
C LEU A 89 5.09 -3.14 2.07
N GLY A 90 3.86 -3.68 2.13
CA GLY A 90 2.67 -3.07 1.52
C GLY A 90 2.23 -1.75 2.17
N ASP A 91 2.53 -1.57 3.45
CA ASP A 91 2.15 -0.37 4.20
C ASP A 91 3.20 0.74 4.12
N LEU A 92 4.36 0.46 3.52
CA LEU A 92 5.38 1.49 3.33
C LEU A 92 4.87 2.57 2.41
N THR A 93 4.97 3.82 2.85
CA THR A 93 4.76 5.00 2.03
C THR A 93 5.87 5.99 2.26
N ARG A 94 6.07 6.90 1.30
CA ARG A 94 7.03 8.00 1.45
C ARG A 94 6.53 9.13 2.35
N TRP A 95 5.28 9.05 2.82
CA TRP A 95 4.60 10.17 3.47
C TRP A 95 4.71 10.04 4.98
N LEU A 96 5.20 11.11 5.60
CA LEU A 96 5.36 11.23 7.04
C LEU A 96 4.37 12.26 7.58
N GLY A 97 3.58 11.90 8.57
CA GLY A 97 2.78 12.85 9.33
C GLY A 97 3.64 13.48 10.43
N VAL A 98 3.60 14.81 10.52
CA VAL A 98 4.27 15.60 11.54
C VAL A 98 3.22 16.33 12.36
N ARG A 99 3.38 16.31 13.68
CA ARG A 99 2.62 17.11 14.64
C ARG A 99 3.58 17.98 15.43
N LEU A 100 3.31 19.27 15.43
CA LEU A 100 3.90 20.21 16.36
C LEU A 100 2.85 20.61 17.40
N ARG A 101 3.25 20.71 18.66
CA ARG A 101 2.37 21.13 19.74
C ARG A 101 3.07 22.15 20.63
N HIS A 102 2.43 23.29 20.84
CA HIS A 102 2.81 24.24 21.88
C HIS A 102 2.08 23.90 23.18
N GLU A 103 2.82 23.44 24.19
CA GLU A 103 2.24 22.91 25.43
C GLU A 103 1.45 23.95 26.24
N PRO A 104 1.91 25.20 26.43
CA PRO A 104 1.21 26.18 27.27
C PRO A 104 -0.18 26.56 26.77
N THR A 105 -0.37 26.66 25.45
CA THR A 105 -1.67 27.02 24.85
C THR A 105 -2.45 25.82 24.37
N GLY A 106 -1.81 24.65 24.23
CA GLY A 106 -2.40 23.47 23.61
C GLY A 106 -2.54 23.56 22.08
N THR A 107 -2.05 24.64 21.45
CA THR A 107 -2.13 24.83 19.99
C THR A 107 -1.35 23.71 19.29
N GLN A 108 -1.93 23.13 18.25
CA GLN A 108 -1.31 22.08 17.44
C GLN A 108 -1.32 22.44 15.96
N LEU A 109 -0.27 22.01 15.26
CA LEU A 109 -0.16 22.09 13.82
C LEU A 109 0.20 20.70 13.27
N HIS A 110 -0.60 20.21 12.33
CA HIS A 110 -0.41 18.91 11.68
C HIS A 110 -0.14 19.13 10.20
N PHE A 111 0.85 18.44 9.67
CA PHE A 111 1.20 18.52 8.25
C PHE A 111 1.89 17.23 7.79
N THR A 112 2.01 17.07 6.48
CA THR A 112 2.63 15.89 5.86
C THR A 112 3.90 16.29 5.12
N LEU A 113 4.93 15.46 5.24
CA LEU A 113 6.19 15.60 4.49
C LEU A 113 6.41 14.39 3.60
N GLY A 114 7.02 14.61 2.44
CA GLY A 114 7.47 13.54 1.56
C GLY A 114 8.95 13.24 1.79
N ALA A 115 9.27 12.03 2.22
CA ALA A 115 10.63 11.53 2.27
C ALA A 115 11.05 10.90 0.93
N ARG A 116 12.36 10.73 0.74
CA ARG A 116 12.93 9.81 -0.26
C ARG A 116 13.05 8.43 0.37
N LEU A 117 12.55 7.39 -0.29
CA LEU A 117 12.73 6.00 0.18
C LEU A 117 14.11 5.51 -0.27
N VAL A 118 14.87 4.92 0.66
CA VAL A 118 16.23 4.41 0.41
C VAL A 118 16.29 2.96 0.85
N GLY A 119 16.83 2.07 0.02
CA GLY A 119 16.89 0.64 0.34
C GLY A 119 15.52 -0.05 0.41
N LEU A 120 14.52 0.48 -0.29
CA LEU A 120 13.19 -0.12 -0.35
C LEU A 120 13.29 -1.54 -0.95
N PRO A 121 12.82 -2.59 -0.23
CA PRO A 121 12.83 -3.94 -0.78
C PRO A 121 11.98 -4.06 -2.06
N ASP A 122 12.43 -4.92 -2.97
CA ASP A 122 11.71 -5.22 -4.21
C ASP A 122 10.34 -5.87 -3.92
N GLY A 123 9.43 -5.83 -4.89
CA GLY A 123 8.13 -6.51 -4.78
C GLY A 123 7.07 -5.77 -3.98
N ARG A 124 7.28 -4.48 -3.66
CA ARG A 124 6.28 -3.64 -2.97
C ARG A 124 4.93 -3.61 -3.68
N ASP A 125 4.89 -3.47 -4.99
CA ASP A 125 3.61 -3.42 -5.73
C ASP A 125 2.79 -4.71 -5.53
N ALA A 126 3.47 -5.86 -5.49
CA ALA A 126 2.83 -7.14 -5.21
C ALA A 126 2.37 -7.22 -3.74
N ALA A 127 3.19 -6.73 -2.79
CA ALA A 127 2.82 -6.68 -1.38
C ALA A 127 1.60 -5.77 -1.11
N VAL A 128 1.51 -4.60 -1.77
CA VAL A 128 0.35 -3.70 -1.70
C VAL A 128 -0.90 -4.40 -2.21
N LEU A 129 -0.80 -5.09 -3.36
CA LEU A 129 -1.93 -5.83 -3.93
C LEU A 129 -2.39 -6.97 -3.00
N ARG A 130 -1.46 -7.72 -2.40
CA ARG A 130 -1.79 -8.75 -1.40
C ARG A 130 -2.47 -8.16 -0.16
N ALA A 131 -2.03 -7.01 0.33
CA ALA A 131 -2.65 -6.34 1.46
C ALA A 131 -4.08 -5.84 1.15
N MET A 132 -4.33 -5.33 -0.07
CA MET A 132 -5.69 -4.93 -0.49
C MET A 132 -6.62 -6.12 -0.70
N ILE A 133 -6.08 -7.21 -1.24
CA ILE A 133 -6.80 -8.46 -1.44
C ILE A 133 -6.52 -9.35 -0.23
N ALA A 134 -6.92 -8.87 0.95
CA ALA A 134 -6.62 -9.53 2.23
C ALA A 134 -7.31 -10.89 2.41
N ASN A 135 -8.28 -11.23 1.55
CA ASN A 135 -9.04 -12.47 1.60
C ASN A 135 -9.58 -12.89 0.22
N SER A 136 -10.08 -14.12 0.16
CA SER A 136 -10.69 -14.72 -1.04
C SER A 136 -11.90 -13.93 -1.58
N GLU A 137 -12.68 -13.28 -0.71
CA GLU A 137 -13.81 -12.43 -1.11
C GLU A 137 -13.36 -11.23 -1.94
N ASN A 138 -12.35 -10.50 -1.45
CA ASN A 138 -11.76 -9.37 -2.17
C ASN A 138 -11.12 -9.81 -3.48
N PHE A 139 -10.59 -11.03 -3.54
CA PHE A 139 -10.05 -11.61 -4.76
C PHE A 139 -11.15 -11.79 -5.81
N PHE A 140 -12.27 -12.43 -5.46
CA PHE A 140 -13.40 -12.63 -6.38
C PHE A 140 -14.09 -11.33 -6.79
N ARG A 141 -14.15 -10.35 -5.88
CA ARG A 141 -14.62 -9.01 -6.22
C ARG A 141 -13.75 -8.38 -7.29
N TYR A 142 -12.42 -8.42 -7.12
CA TYR A 142 -11.48 -7.89 -8.11
C TYR A 142 -11.51 -8.67 -9.42
N LEU A 143 -11.66 -10.00 -9.36
CA LEU A 143 -11.83 -10.86 -10.54
C LEU A 143 -13.06 -10.46 -11.37
N SER A 144 -14.18 -10.18 -10.71
CA SER A 144 -15.41 -9.70 -11.35
C SER A 144 -15.22 -8.33 -12.02
N LEU A 145 -14.41 -7.44 -11.43
CA LEU A 145 -14.05 -6.16 -12.04
C LEU A 145 -13.30 -6.37 -13.37
N LEU A 146 -12.31 -7.27 -13.38
CA LEU A 146 -11.51 -7.56 -14.57
C LEU A 146 -12.34 -8.19 -15.70
N LEU A 147 -13.35 -8.97 -15.35
CA LEU A 147 -14.24 -9.63 -16.30
C LEU A 147 -15.39 -8.73 -16.79
N GLY A 148 -15.49 -7.49 -16.27
CA GLY A 148 -16.55 -6.55 -16.65
C GLY A 148 -17.95 -6.95 -16.18
N THR A 149 -18.05 -7.83 -15.18
CA THR A 149 -19.33 -8.40 -14.69
C THR A 149 -19.96 -7.61 -13.54
N LEU A 150 -19.50 -6.37 -13.31
CA LEU A 150 -20.12 -5.43 -12.37
C LEU A 150 -21.56 -5.12 -12.80
N GLY A 151 -22.52 -5.92 -12.30
CA GLY A 151 -23.94 -5.77 -12.58
C GLY A 151 -24.68 -7.09 -12.77
N GLU A 152 -23.98 -8.17 -13.10
CA GLU A 152 -24.57 -9.51 -13.24
C GLU A 152 -24.56 -10.25 -11.90
N GLY A 153 -25.28 -9.74 -10.89
CA GLY A 153 -25.78 -10.53 -9.74
C GLY A 153 -24.81 -11.35 -8.87
N LEU A 154 -23.49 -11.25 -9.04
CA LEU A 154 -22.51 -12.12 -8.36
C LEU A 154 -22.40 -11.88 -6.84
N PHE A 155 -23.01 -10.83 -6.30
CA PHE A 155 -22.91 -10.47 -4.88
C PHE A 155 -24.18 -10.87 -4.12
N GLY A 156 -24.34 -12.17 -3.89
CA GLY A 156 -25.14 -12.66 -2.77
C GLY A 156 -24.35 -12.43 -1.47
N THR A 157 -24.88 -11.61 -0.57
CA THR A 157 -24.29 -11.20 0.72
C THR A 157 -24.22 -12.35 1.73
N GLU A 158 -23.50 -13.43 1.43
CA GLU A 158 -23.23 -14.50 2.40
C GLU A 158 -21.72 -14.83 2.42
N SER A 159 -21.17 -14.77 3.64
CA SER A 159 -19.75 -14.94 3.99
C SER A 159 -19.06 -16.05 3.18
N THR A 160 -18.09 -15.67 2.35
CA THR A 160 -17.34 -16.60 1.49
C THR A 160 -16.24 -17.30 2.29
N GLY A 161 -16.62 -18.39 2.98
CA GLY A 161 -15.68 -19.39 3.49
C GLY A 161 -15.10 -20.27 2.38
N GLU A 162 -13.97 -20.93 2.66
CA GLU A 162 -13.38 -21.97 1.79
C GLU A 162 -14.47 -23.00 1.41
N GLY A 163 -14.71 -23.16 0.10
CA GLY A 163 -15.68 -24.11 -0.47
C GLY A 163 -17.07 -23.57 -0.85
N GLN A 164 -17.46 -22.33 -0.50
CA GLN A 164 -18.79 -21.81 -0.86
C GLN A 164 -18.89 -21.24 -2.29
N TRP A 165 -17.80 -20.72 -2.84
CA TRP A 165 -17.77 -20.23 -4.22
C TRP A 165 -17.93 -21.38 -5.25
N VAL A 166 -17.50 -22.60 -4.93
CA VAL A 166 -17.76 -23.82 -5.73
C VAL A 166 -19.26 -24.14 -5.78
N ARG A 167 -20.01 -23.87 -4.70
CA ARG A 167 -21.47 -24.00 -4.71
C ARG A 167 -22.13 -22.95 -5.60
N GLN A 168 -21.56 -21.75 -5.74
CA GLN A 168 -22.01 -20.73 -6.68
C GLN A 168 -21.70 -21.08 -8.15
N LEU A 169 -20.66 -21.87 -8.43
CA LEU A 169 -20.39 -22.36 -9.79
C LEU A 169 -21.53 -23.23 -10.36
N GLY A 170 -22.29 -23.92 -9.50
CA GLY A 170 -23.40 -24.81 -9.88
C GLY A 170 -24.79 -24.16 -9.87
N GLN A 171 -24.92 -22.89 -9.49
CA GLN A 171 -26.20 -22.17 -9.44
C GLN A 171 -26.42 -21.36 -10.72
N PRO A 172 -27.58 -21.47 -11.39
CA PRO A 172 -27.89 -20.67 -12.57
C PRO A 172 -28.06 -19.20 -12.17
N GLY A 173 -27.07 -18.36 -12.53
CA GLY A 173 -27.10 -16.90 -12.33
C GLY A 173 -25.90 -16.27 -11.62
N ALA A 174 -24.93 -17.06 -11.12
CA ALA A 174 -23.75 -16.55 -10.40
C ALA A 174 -22.44 -17.33 -10.66
N SER A 175 -22.30 -17.98 -11.81
CA SER A 175 -21.15 -18.83 -12.11
C SER A 175 -20.05 -18.05 -12.83
N LEU A 176 -18.88 -17.90 -12.19
CA LEU A 176 -17.67 -17.27 -12.76
C LEU A 176 -17.16 -17.96 -14.04
N LEU A 177 -17.60 -19.19 -14.32
CA LEU A 177 -17.23 -19.94 -15.52
C LEU A 177 -17.68 -19.26 -16.82
N GLU A 178 -18.91 -18.77 -16.87
CA GLU A 178 -19.44 -18.16 -18.10
C GLU A 178 -18.66 -16.88 -18.46
N PRO A 179 -18.43 -15.92 -17.54
CA PRO A 179 -17.57 -14.77 -17.79
C PRO A 179 -16.15 -15.15 -18.24
N LEU A 180 -15.53 -16.18 -17.64
CA LEU A 180 -14.20 -16.66 -18.02
C LEU A 180 -14.18 -17.24 -19.44
N VAL A 181 -15.17 -18.06 -19.80
CA VAL A 181 -15.31 -18.61 -21.16
C VAL A 181 -15.61 -17.50 -22.17
N ARG A 182 -16.43 -16.52 -21.80
CA ARG A 182 -16.74 -15.36 -22.63
C ARG A 182 -15.47 -14.53 -22.91
N ALA A 183 -14.67 -14.25 -21.88
CA ALA A 183 -13.38 -13.58 -22.02
C ALA A 183 -12.42 -14.36 -22.94
N LEU A 184 -12.40 -15.70 -22.81
CA LEU A 184 -11.63 -16.57 -23.71
C LEU A 184 -12.06 -16.40 -25.17
N CYS A 185 -13.37 -16.43 -25.43
CA CYS A 185 -13.95 -16.26 -26.77
C CYS A 185 -13.70 -14.86 -27.36
N GLN A 186 -13.59 -13.82 -26.53
CA GLN A 186 -13.36 -12.43 -26.94
C GLN A 186 -11.89 -12.07 -27.19
N GLY A 187 -10.98 -13.05 -27.10
CA GLY A 187 -9.56 -12.88 -27.43
C GLY A 187 -8.64 -12.77 -26.22
N GLY A 188 -9.17 -12.96 -25.00
CA GLY A 188 -8.41 -13.18 -23.77
C GLY A 188 -7.65 -12.01 -23.13
N PRO A 189 -7.85 -10.71 -23.44
CA PRO A 189 -7.12 -9.64 -22.75
C PRO A 189 -7.47 -9.57 -21.25
N GLU A 190 -8.68 -9.96 -20.84
CA GLU A 190 -9.06 -10.09 -19.43
C GLU A 190 -8.35 -11.28 -18.79
N LEU A 191 -8.22 -12.41 -19.51
CA LEU A 191 -7.49 -13.58 -19.01
C LEU A 191 -6.00 -13.30 -18.81
N GLU A 192 -5.37 -12.49 -19.67
CA GLU A 192 -4.00 -12.02 -19.45
C GLU A 192 -3.86 -11.17 -18.19
N GLN A 193 -4.87 -10.35 -17.87
CA GLN A 193 -4.88 -9.55 -16.64
C GLN A 193 -5.06 -10.42 -15.39
N ILE A 194 -5.91 -11.44 -15.48
CA ILE A 194 -6.10 -12.42 -14.39
C ILE A 194 -4.84 -13.25 -14.16
N ASP A 195 -4.15 -13.70 -15.23
CA ASP A 195 -2.87 -14.41 -15.11
C ASP A 195 -1.81 -13.55 -14.39
N ARG A 196 -1.73 -12.26 -14.73
CA ARG A 196 -0.82 -11.32 -14.05
C ARG A 196 -1.23 -11.08 -12.59
N LEU A 197 -2.53 -11.04 -12.30
CA LEU A 197 -3.02 -10.88 -10.94
C LEU A 197 -2.62 -12.07 -10.06
N ILE A 198 -2.88 -13.30 -10.52
CA ILE A 198 -2.55 -14.52 -9.78
C ILE A 198 -1.06 -14.57 -9.46
N LYS A 199 -0.20 -14.32 -10.46
CA LYS A 199 1.27 -14.27 -10.27
C LYS A 199 1.75 -13.18 -9.31
N ARG A 200 1.01 -12.07 -9.18
CA ARG A 200 1.34 -11.00 -8.22
C ARG A 200 0.87 -11.35 -6.81
N LEU A 201 -0.20 -12.14 -6.69
CA LEU A 201 -0.73 -12.62 -5.42
C LEU A 201 0.02 -13.84 -4.90
N GLU A 202 0.73 -14.58 -5.76
CA GLU A 202 1.72 -15.58 -5.33
C GLU A 202 2.76 -14.93 -4.41
N ASP A 203 2.91 -15.51 -3.22
CA ASP A 203 3.92 -15.10 -2.25
C ASP A 203 5.26 -15.78 -2.59
N PRO A 204 6.34 -15.03 -2.88
CA PRO A 204 7.67 -15.61 -3.11
C PRO A 204 8.20 -16.43 -1.93
N SER A 205 7.68 -16.15 -0.73
CA SER A 205 8.11 -16.73 0.55
C SER A 205 7.35 -18.02 0.89
N GLY A 206 6.33 -18.39 0.09
CA GLY A 206 5.51 -19.58 0.31
C GLY A 206 4.44 -19.45 1.40
N GLY A 207 4.05 -18.23 1.79
CA GLY A 207 2.92 -18.00 2.68
C GLY A 207 1.57 -18.42 2.10
N ALA A 208 0.51 -18.29 2.90
CA ALA A 208 -0.84 -18.65 2.49
C ALA A 208 -1.26 -17.83 1.26
N SER A 209 -1.51 -18.52 0.14
CA SER A 209 -2.01 -17.90 -1.07
C SER A 209 -3.38 -17.28 -0.82
N VAL A 210 -3.51 -16.00 -1.14
CA VAL A 210 -4.81 -15.28 -1.15
C VAL A 210 -5.76 -15.90 -2.18
N VAL A 211 -5.22 -16.51 -3.22
CA VAL A 211 -5.99 -17.19 -4.27
C VAL A 211 -6.40 -18.58 -3.76
N PRO A 212 -7.71 -18.89 -3.70
CA PRO A 212 -8.19 -20.21 -3.28
C PRO A 212 -7.62 -21.34 -4.13
N GLY A 213 -7.21 -22.44 -3.50
CA GLY A 213 -6.59 -23.59 -4.18
C GLY A 213 -7.46 -24.17 -5.30
N GLU A 214 -8.75 -24.37 -5.05
CA GLU A 214 -9.67 -24.92 -6.07
C GLU A 214 -9.89 -23.94 -7.25
N PHE A 215 -9.64 -22.63 -7.06
CA PHE A 215 -9.62 -21.68 -8.18
C PHE A 215 -8.34 -21.81 -9.01
N LEU A 216 -7.19 -22.04 -8.36
CA LEU A 216 -5.94 -22.32 -9.08
C LEU A 216 -6.07 -23.57 -9.94
N GLU A 217 -6.70 -24.63 -9.43
CA GLU A 217 -7.00 -25.85 -10.20
C GLU A 217 -7.85 -25.55 -11.44
N LEU A 218 -8.92 -24.76 -11.29
CA LEU A 218 -9.72 -24.30 -12.43
C LEU A 218 -8.88 -23.48 -13.41
N TRP A 219 -8.07 -22.56 -12.88
CA TRP A 219 -7.24 -21.64 -13.66
C TRP A 219 -6.24 -22.37 -14.54
N GLU A 220 -5.69 -23.50 -14.11
CA GLU A 220 -4.78 -24.32 -14.93
C GLU A 220 -5.37 -24.71 -16.29
N SER A 221 -6.69 -24.87 -16.37
CA SER A 221 -7.40 -25.17 -17.61
C SER A 221 -7.41 -23.96 -18.57
N PHE A 222 -7.53 -22.74 -18.02
CA PHE A 222 -7.56 -21.50 -18.81
C PHE A 222 -6.16 -20.96 -19.14
N ALA A 223 -5.19 -21.09 -18.23
CA ALA A 223 -3.83 -20.56 -18.36
C ALA A 223 -3.11 -21.04 -19.64
N ARG A 224 -3.45 -22.24 -20.12
CA ARG A 224 -2.93 -22.82 -21.38
C ARG A 224 -3.28 -21.98 -22.61
N PHE A 225 -4.39 -21.25 -22.55
CA PHE A 225 -4.89 -20.41 -23.65
C PHE A 225 -4.41 -18.96 -23.57
N VAL A 226 -3.97 -18.49 -22.40
CA VAL A 226 -3.43 -17.13 -22.21
C VAL A 226 -2.12 -16.92 -22.99
N LYS A 227 -1.32 -17.98 -23.17
CA LYS A 227 -0.03 -17.91 -23.91
C LYS A 227 -0.18 -17.91 -25.43
N THR A 228 -1.33 -18.27 -25.98
CA THR A 228 -1.50 -18.49 -27.43
C THR A 228 -2.01 -17.24 -28.18
N THR A 229 -2.62 -16.28 -27.49
CA THR A 229 -3.13 -15.03 -28.06
C THR A 229 -2.04 -14.02 -28.40
N THR A 230 -0.91 -14.02 -27.68
CA THR A 230 0.25 -13.16 -28.02
C THR A 230 0.88 -13.54 -29.37
N ASN A 231 0.79 -14.81 -29.78
CA ASN A 231 1.42 -15.30 -31.01
C ASN A 231 0.57 -15.05 -32.27
N LYS A 232 -0.72 -14.73 -32.14
CA LYS A 232 -1.61 -14.51 -33.30
C LYS A 232 -1.51 -13.08 -33.87
N LYS A 233 -1.03 -12.09 -33.10
CA LYS A 233 -0.84 -10.69 -33.57
C LYS A 233 0.40 -10.46 -34.44
N LYS A 234 1.37 -11.39 -34.49
CA LYS A 234 2.59 -11.24 -35.32
C LYS A 234 2.51 -11.83 -36.73
N LYS A 235 1.44 -12.55 -37.09
CA LYS A 235 1.37 -13.31 -38.36
C LYS A 235 0.45 -12.69 -39.44
N GLY A 236 0.03 -11.43 -39.28
CA GLY A 236 -0.93 -10.76 -40.18
C GLY A 236 -0.42 -9.51 -40.92
N ARG A 237 0.89 -9.25 -40.95
CA ARG A 237 1.47 -8.08 -41.63
C ARG A 237 2.77 -8.45 -42.35
N THR A 238 2.66 -9.24 -43.40
CA THR A 238 3.59 -9.27 -44.56
C THR A 238 2.99 -10.21 -45.61
N SER A 239 2.16 -9.65 -46.47
CA SER A 239 2.01 -10.02 -47.88
C SER A 239 1.47 -8.80 -48.61
#